data_AF-A0A1V6SIQ8-F1
#
_entry.id   AF-A0A1V6SIQ8-F1
#
_cell.length_a   1.000
_cell.length_b   1.000
_cell.length_c   1.000
_cell.angle_alpha   90.00
_cell.angle_beta   90.00
_cell.angle_gamma   90.00
#
_symmetry.space_group_name_H-M   'P 1'
#
loop_
_entity.id
_entity.type
_entity.pdbx_description
1 polymer ?
#
loop_
_entity_poly.entity_id
_entity_poly.type
_entity_poly.pdbx_seq_one_letter_code
_entity_poly.pdbx_strand_id
1 'polypeptide(L)'
;MASGLILNPHLLLQTLPLATSTATLAHALLELTTNTAFLIPSLQPTSDKVLPKWFSHVFNRAVWTVLGLNLGTITSAAGTLFLNRYYPQKPLQTTAFYWVGLAGAVGHLVFVPFVAGPVKRIVDDVAVKEDLGESGVGASVDMRRWVGVHRVRMVVADFSAWVAFVGAVLTL
;
A
#
# COMPACT_ATOMS: atom_id res chain seq x y z
N MET A 1 -4.07 22.33 19.02
CA MET A 1 -3.15 21.57 19.91
C MET A 1 -2.30 20.56 19.13
N ALA A 2 -1.67 20.97 18.01
CA ALA A 2 -0.71 20.15 17.26
C ALA A 2 0.75 20.56 17.52
N SER A 3 0.98 21.72 18.17
CA SER A 3 2.30 22.28 18.42
C SER A 3 3.18 21.42 19.31
N GLY A 4 2.60 20.71 20.30
CA GLY A 4 3.38 19.83 21.19
C GLY A 4 3.98 18.59 20.50
N LEU A 5 3.32 18.08 19.45
CA LEU A 5 3.78 16.91 18.68
C LEU A 5 4.93 17.28 17.74
N ILE A 6 4.84 18.42 17.06
CA ILE A 6 5.88 18.89 16.13
C ILE A 6 7.14 19.31 16.90
N LEU A 7 6.98 19.88 18.10
CA LEU A 7 8.10 20.34 18.93
C LEU A 7 8.76 19.23 19.75
N ASN A 8 8.17 18.03 19.81
CA ASN A 8 8.77 16.85 20.45
C ASN A 8 9.20 15.82 19.39
N PRO A 9 10.46 15.86 18.91
CA PRO A 9 10.92 15.01 17.82
C PRO A 9 10.83 13.51 18.14
N HIS A 10 10.92 13.14 19.43
CA HIS A 10 10.80 11.75 19.86
C HIS A 10 9.35 11.25 19.72
N LEU A 11 8.38 12.05 20.19
CA LEU A 11 6.96 11.72 20.05
C LEU A 11 6.52 11.75 18.58
N LEU A 12 7.07 12.67 17.79
CA LEU A 12 6.84 12.72 16.35
C LEU A 12 7.29 11.41 15.67
N LEU A 13 8.52 10.97 15.94
CA LEU A 13 9.05 9.73 15.38
C LEU A 13 8.21 8.51 15.78
N GLN A 14 7.72 8.46 17.03
CA GLN A 14 6.88 7.37 17.54
C GLN A 14 5.49 7.33 16.91
N THR A 15 4.90 8.48 16.59
CA THR A 15 3.56 8.55 16.00
C THR A 15 3.57 8.46 14.46
N LEU A 16 4.72 8.68 13.83
CA LEU A 16 4.88 8.66 12.37
C LEU A 16 4.52 7.32 11.70
N PRO A 17 4.82 6.13 12.26
CA PRO A 17 4.38 4.86 11.69
C PRO A 17 2.85 4.73 11.60
N LEU A 18 2.13 5.24 12.60
CA LEU A 18 0.67 5.25 12.56
C LEU A 18 0.16 6.18 11.47
N ALA A 19 0.71 7.40 11.36
CA ALA A 19 0.30 8.37 10.34
C ALA A 19 0.55 7.82 8.91
N THR A 20 1.73 7.28 8.66
CA THR A 20 2.13 6.75 7.34
C THR A 20 1.41 5.45 6.98
N SER A 21 1.17 4.54 7.93
CA SER A 21 0.34 3.35 7.70
C SER A 21 -1.14 3.70 7.50
N THR A 22 -1.67 4.72 8.18
CA THR A 22 -3.03 5.23 7.94
C THR A 22 -3.16 5.74 6.51
N ALA A 23 -2.20 6.53 6.04
CA ALA A 23 -2.18 7.01 4.67
C ALA A 23 -2.04 5.85 3.66
N THR A 24 -1.24 4.82 3.96
CA THR A 24 -1.12 3.61 3.15
C THR A 24 -2.46 2.87 3.03
N LEU A 25 -3.16 2.66 4.15
CA LEU A 25 -4.46 1.98 4.17
C LEU A 25 -5.54 2.80 3.46
N ALA A 26 -5.58 4.11 3.67
CA ALA A 26 -6.50 5.01 2.97
C ALA A 26 -6.26 4.98 1.45
N HIS A 27 -5.00 5.01 1.02
CA HIS A 27 -4.63 4.87 -0.39
C HIS A 27 -5.06 3.52 -0.95
N ALA A 28 -4.82 2.42 -0.22
CA ALA A 28 -5.22 1.08 -0.63
C ALA A 28 -6.76 0.94 -0.78
N LEU A 29 -7.55 1.59 0.08
CA LEU A 29 -9.01 1.63 -0.03
C LEU A 29 -9.48 2.43 -1.25
N LEU A 30 -8.83 3.57 -1.53
CA LEU A 30 -9.11 4.38 -2.72
C LEU A 30 -8.77 3.61 -3.99
N GLU A 31 -7.59 2.98 -4.03
CA GLU A 31 -7.18 2.11 -5.13
C GLU A 31 -8.18 0.97 -5.30
N LEU A 32 -8.58 0.30 -4.21
CA LEU A 32 -9.57 -0.78 -4.30
C LEU A 32 -10.88 -0.28 -4.91
N THR A 33 -11.42 0.83 -4.43
CA THR A 33 -12.69 1.38 -4.91
C THR A 33 -12.61 1.76 -6.38
N THR A 34 -11.58 2.51 -6.76
CA THR A 34 -11.40 3.01 -8.13
C THR A 34 -11.14 1.87 -9.11
N ASN A 35 -10.27 0.93 -8.74
CA ASN A 35 -9.85 -0.15 -9.63
C ASN A 35 -10.93 -1.22 -9.80
N THR A 36 -11.77 -1.46 -8.78
CA THR A 36 -12.88 -2.42 -8.92
C THR A 36 -13.95 -1.91 -9.90
N ALA A 37 -14.06 -0.60 -10.14
CA ALA A 37 -15.02 -0.03 -11.10
C ALA A 37 -14.77 -0.52 -12.55
N PHE A 38 -13.51 -0.81 -12.92
CA PHE A 38 -13.16 -1.38 -14.22
C PHE A 38 -13.64 -2.83 -14.41
N LEU A 39 -14.15 -3.47 -13.35
CA LEU A 39 -14.64 -4.85 -13.38
C LEU A 39 -16.17 -4.95 -13.45
N ILE A 40 -16.87 -3.81 -13.54
CA ILE A 40 -18.31 -3.77 -13.73
C ILE A 40 -18.65 -4.39 -15.09
N PRO A 41 -19.52 -5.43 -15.16
CA PRO A 41 -19.77 -6.15 -16.42
C PRO A 41 -20.22 -5.26 -17.58
N SER A 42 -21.08 -4.28 -17.32
CA SER A 42 -21.54 -3.34 -18.35
C SER A 42 -20.46 -2.39 -18.87
N LEU A 43 -19.37 -2.22 -18.12
CA LEU A 43 -18.23 -1.36 -18.49
C LEU A 43 -17.05 -2.16 -19.05
N GLN A 44 -17.11 -3.49 -19.09
CA GLN A 44 -15.96 -4.33 -19.43
C GLN A 44 -15.38 -4.01 -20.82
N PRO A 45 -16.17 -3.88 -21.91
CA PRO A 45 -15.61 -3.55 -23.24
C PRO A 45 -14.88 -2.20 -23.27
N THR A 46 -15.37 -1.22 -22.52
CA THR A 46 -14.73 0.09 -22.38
C THR A 46 -13.49 0.00 -21.49
N SER A 47 -13.57 -0.76 -20.40
CA SER A 47 -12.48 -0.96 -19.45
C SER A 47 -11.31 -1.65 -20.13
N ASP A 48 -11.54 -2.67 -20.94
CA ASP A 48 -10.48 -3.35 -21.72
C ASP A 48 -9.76 -2.40 -22.66
N LYS A 49 -10.42 -1.35 -23.16
CA LYS A 49 -9.79 -0.33 -24.01
C LYS A 49 -9.01 0.72 -23.21
N VAL A 50 -9.48 1.07 -22.01
CA VAL A 50 -8.94 2.18 -21.22
C VAL A 50 -7.86 1.74 -20.23
N LEU A 51 -7.99 0.54 -19.65
CA LEU A 51 -7.08 0.00 -18.63
C LEU A 51 -5.60 0.08 -19.01
N PRO A 52 -5.19 -0.30 -20.25
CA PRO A 52 -3.77 -0.27 -20.62
C PRO A 52 -3.15 1.14 -20.51
N LYS A 53 -3.86 2.16 -21.02
CA LYS A 53 -3.43 3.57 -20.94
C LYS A 53 -3.52 4.13 -19.52
N TRP A 54 -4.54 3.73 -18.77
CA TRP A 54 -4.70 4.12 -17.37
C TRP A 54 -3.54 3.60 -16.51
N PHE A 55 -3.19 2.31 -16.65
CA PHE A 55 -2.11 1.69 -15.87
C PHE A 55 -0.73 2.26 -16.24
N SER A 56 -0.45 2.53 -17.52
CA SER A 56 0.83 3.09 -17.92
C SER A 56 1.10 4.50 -17.35
N HIS A 57 0.06 5.25 -16.97
CA HIS A 57 0.18 6.61 -16.44
C HIS A 57 -0.13 6.71 -14.95
N VAL A 58 -1.31 6.27 -14.53
CA VAL A 58 -1.82 6.50 -13.17
C VAL A 58 -1.22 5.51 -12.19
N PHE A 59 -1.22 4.22 -12.51
CA PHE A 59 -0.66 3.18 -11.65
C PHE A 59 0.85 3.42 -11.42
N ASN A 60 1.60 3.69 -12.48
CA ASN A 60 3.04 3.98 -12.38
C ASN A 60 3.36 5.19 -11.49
N ARG A 61 2.49 6.21 -11.46
CA ARG A 61 2.64 7.34 -10.53
C ARG A 61 2.28 6.94 -9.10
N ALA A 62 1.22 6.16 -8.92
CA ALA A 62 0.78 5.68 -7.60
C ALA A 62 1.84 4.82 -6.91
N VAL A 63 2.67 4.07 -7.67
CA VAL A 63 3.81 3.31 -7.12
C VAL A 63 4.73 4.21 -6.28
N TRP A 64 5.01 5.44 -6.70
CA TRP A 64 5.87 6.36 -5.95
C TRP A 64 5.24 6.79 -4.62
N THR A 65 3.91 7.00 -4.61
CA THR A 65 3.17 7.28 -3.38
C THR A 65 3.25 6.09 -2.42
N VAL A 66 3.00 4.87 -2.91
CA VAL A 66 3.06 3.64 -2.11
C VAL A 66 4.46 3.43 -1.55
N LEU A 67 5.50 3.59 -2.36
CA LEU A 67 6.89 3.47 -1.91
C LEU A 67 7.22 4.50 -0.83
N GLY A 68 6.86 5.77 -1.03
CA GLY A 68 7.11 6.83 -0.04
C GLY A 68 6.42 6.55 1.29
N LEU A 69 5.14 6.18 1.27
CA LEU A 69 4.37 5.89 2.47
C LEU A 69 4.88 4.63 3.20
N ASN A 70 5.18 3.56 2.46
CA ASN A 70 5.63 2.31 3.06
C ASN A 70 7.07 2.44 3.60
N LEU A 71 7.98 3.10 2.88
CA LEU A 71 9.32 3.41 3.38
C LEU A 71 9.27 4.33 4.59
N GLY A 72 8.39 5.33 4.60
CA GLY A 72 8.13 6.18 5.76
C GLY A 72 7.71 5.35 6.98
N THR A 73 6.79 4.40 6.78
CA THR A 73 6.32 3.48 7.84
C THR A 73 7.47 2.61 8.37
N ILE A 74 8.20 1.93 7.48
CA ILE A 74 9.30 1.01 7.82
C ILE A 74 10.41 1.75 8.56
N THR A 75 10.89 2.86 8.00
CA THR A 75 12.04 3.61 8.55
C THR A 75 11.70 4.26 9.88
N SER A 76 10.51 4.83 10.04
CA SER A 76 10.09 5.44 11.31
C SER A 76 9.81 4.40 12.40
N ALA A 77 9.26 3.24 12.04
CA ALA A 77 9.04 2.14 12.99
C ALA A 77 10.39 1.54 13.44
N ALA A 78 11.31 1.29 12.49
CA ALA A 78 12.65 0.83 12.81
C ALA A 78 13.43 1.85 13.67
N GLY A 79 13.34 3.14 13.34
CA GLY A 79 13.94 4.22 14.12
C GLY A 79 13.39 4.29 15.55
N THR A 80 12.07 4.14 15.70
CA THR A 80 11.41 4.08 17.01
C THR A 80 11.90 2.89 17.82
N LEU A 81 11.94 1.70 17.24
CA LEU A 81 12.44 0.48 17.89
C LEU A 81 13.91 0.62 18.29
N PHE A 82 14.73 1.23 17.43
CA PHE A 82 16.13 1.51 17.72
C PHE A 82 16.29 2.47 18.91
N LEU A 83 15.55 3.58 18.95
CA LEU A 83 15.63 4.54 20.06
C LEU A 83 15.04 4.00 21.37
N ASN A 84 14.00 3.16 21.31
CA ASN A 84 13.45 2.48 22.49
C ASN A 84 14.50 1.61 23.22
N ARG A 85 15.61 1.25 22.57
CA ARG A 85 16.75 0.55 23.21
C ARG A 85 17.56 1.46 24.14
N TYR A 86 17.59 2.76 23.88
CA TYR A 86 18.45 3.73 24.55
C TYR A 86 17.71 4.62 25.57
N TYR A 87 16.40 4.79 25.41
CA TYR A 87 15.55 5.55 26.34
C TYR A 87 14.75 4.60 27.26
N PRO A 88 14.45 4.98 28.52
CA PRO A 88 13.93 4.08 29.53
C PRO A 88 12.61 3.39 29.16
N GLN A 89 12.44 2.20 29.75
CA GLN A 89 11.55 1.11 29.36
C GLN A 89 10.15 1.52 28.90
N LYS A 90 9.92 1.47 27.58
CA LYS A 90 8.57 1.39 27.04
C LYS A 90 7.91 0.07 27.45
N PRO A 91 6.58 0.05 27.65
CA PRO A 91 5.87 -1.20 27.89
C PRO A 91 6.24 -2.25 26.84
N LEU A 92 6.41 -3.50 27.28
CA LEU A 92 6.70 -4.63 26.37
C LEU A 92 5.69 -4.69 25.22
N GLN A 93 4.43 -4.40 25.54
CA GLN A 93 3.31 -4.35 24.60
C GLN A 93 3.54 -3.31 23.49
N THR A 94 3.99 -2.10 23.83
CA THR A 94 4.30 -1.05 22.85
C THR A 94 5.37 -1.52 21.87
N THR A 95 6.44 -2.14 22.37
CA THR A 95 7.53 -2.66 21.55
C THR A 95 7.06 -3.81 20.67
N ALA A 96 6.25 -4.73 21.20
CA ALA A 96 5.65 -5.81 20.44
C ALA A 96 4.74 -5.29 19.30
N PHE A 97 3.91 -4.29 19.58
CA PHE A 97 3.08 -3.65 18.58
C PHE A 97 3.89 -2.99 17.46
N TYR A 98 4.99 -2.30 17.77
CA TYR A 98 5.89 -1.77 16.73
C TYR A 98 6.51 -2.88 15.87
N TRP A 99 6.90 -4.01 16.45
CA TRP A 99 7.44 -5.16 15.70
C TRP A 99 6.39 -5.78 14.77
N VAL A 100 5.16 -5.99 15.26
CA VAL A 100 4.06 -6.52 14.44
C VAL A 100 3.73 -5.54 13.31
N GLY A 101 3.67 -4.23 13.61
CA GLY A 101 3.45 -3.19 12.62
C GLY A 101 4.53 -3.17 11.54
N LEU A 102 5.80 -3.23 11.95
CA LEU A 102 6.95 -3.29 11.05
C LEU A 102 6.92 -4.54 10.17
N ALA A 103 6.60 -5.71 10.75
CA ALA A 103 6.47 -6.96 10.00
C ALA A 103 5.37 -6.87 8.93
N GLY A 104 4.22 -6.25 9.25
CA GLY A 104 3.16 -6.00 8.27
C GLY A 104 3.61 -5.06 7.14
N ALA A 105 4.28 -3.94 7.47
CA ALA A 105 4.78 -2.98 6.48
C ALA A 105 5.85 -3.59 5.54
N VAL A 106 6.74 -4.42 6.08
CA VAL A 106 7.69 -5.21 5.25
C VAL A 106 6.94 -6.27 4.44
N GLY A 107 5.96 -6.93 5.05
CA GLY A 107 5.09 -7.92 4.42
C GLY A 107 4.37 -7.39 3.18
N HIS A 108 4.00 -6.11 3.15
CA HIS A 108 3.47 -5.44 1.96
C HIS A 108 4.37 -5.66 0.73
N LEU A 109 5.68 -5.53 0.89
CA LEU A 109 6.65 -5.63 -0.22
C LEU A 109 6.76 -7.05 -0.78
N VAL A 110 6.40 -8.08 -0.01
CA VAL A 110 6.36 -9.48 -0.46
C VAL A 110 5.31 -9.67 -1.58
N PHE A 111 4.33 -8.77 -1.69
CA PHE A 111 3.29 -8.84 -2.73
C PHE A 111 3.72 -8.30 -4.10
N VAL A 112 4.86 -7.60 -4.20
CA VAL A 112 5.39 -7.03 -5.45
C VAL A 112 5.44 -8.04 -6.61
N PRO A 113 6.02 -9.25 -6.48
CA PRO A 113 6.06 -10.21 -7.60
C PRO A 113 4.67 -10.65 -8.08
N PHE A 114 3.68 -10.69 -7.19
CA PHE A 114 2.30 -11.08 -7.51
C PHE A 114 1.52 -9.97 -8.23
N VAL A 115 1.93 -8.71 -8.02
CA VAL A 115 1.36 -7.53 -8.67
C VAL A 115 2.02 -7.25 -10.02
N ALA A 116 3.33 -7.45 -10.13
CA ALA A 116 4.11 -7.09 -11.32
C ALA A 116 3.62 -7.81 -12.60
N GLY A 117 3.28 -9.10 -12.50
CA GLY A 117 2.83 -9.90 -13.64
C GLY A 117 1.53 -9.36 -14.28
N PRO A 118 0.43 -9.23 -13.52
CA PRO A 118 -0.81 -8.63 -14.01
C PRO A 118 -0.62 -7.21 -14.56
N VAL A 119 0.14 -6.35 -13.87
CA VAL A 119 0.42 -4.97 -14.33
C VAL A 119 1.11 -5.00 -15.68
N LYS A 120 2.16 -5.82 -15.83
CA LYS A 120 2.89 -5.94 -17.09
C LYS A 120 1.96 -6.36 -18.23
N ARG A 121 1.12 -7.38 -18.04
CA ARG A 121 0.19 -7.82 -19.09
C ARG A 121 -0.85 -6.75 -19.45
N ILE A 122 -1.35 -5.99 -18.48
CA ILE A 122 -2.26 -4.86 -18.75
C ILE A 122 -1.57 -3.76 -19.57
N VAL A 123 -0.31 -3.44 -19.24
CA VAL A 123 0.45 -2.38 -19.92
C VAL A 123 0.87 -2.83 -21.32
N ASP A 124 1.37 -4.05 -21.46
CA ASP A 124 1.81 -4.62 -22.74
C ASP A 124 0.62 -4.81 -23.71
N ASP A 125 -0.61 -4.93 -23.21
CA ASP A 125 -1.85 -4.93 -24.02
C ASP A 125 -2.05 -3.61 -24.79
N VAL A 126 -1.46 -2.48 -24.35
CA VAL A 126 -1.39 -1.25 -25.17
C VAL A 126 -0.67 -1.53 -26.48
N ALA A 127 0.53 -2.11 -26.40
CA ALA A 127 1.42 -2.28 -27.56
C ALA A 127 0.81 -3.25 -28.57
N VAL A 128 0.23 -4.35 -28.10
CA VAL A 128 -0.43 -5.33 -28.97
C VAL A 128 -1.65 -4.73 -29.71
N LYS A 129 -2.45 -3.90 -29.03
CA LYS A 129 -3.61 -3.25 -29.64
C LYS A 129 -3.23 -2.17 -30.65
N GLU A 130 -2.12 -1.47 -30.44
CA GLU A 130 -1.58 -0.51 -31.41
C GLU A 130 -1.07 -1.22 -32.69
N ASP A 131 -0.49 -2.42 -32.55
CA ASP A 131 0.14 -3.14 -33.68
C ASP A 131 -0.83 -4.02 -34.49
N LEU A 132 -1.88 -4.60 -33.88
CA LEU A 132 -2.68 -5.68 -34.50
C LEU A 132 -4.19 -5.40 -34.65
N GLY A 133 -4.71 -4.30 -34.14
CA GLY A 133 -6.12 -3.92 -34.34
C GLY A 133 -7.19 -4.85 -33.72
N GLU A 134 -6.82 -5.94 -33.04
CA GLU A 134 -7.74 -6.91 -32.42
C GLU A 134 -7.25 -7.47 -31.07
N SER A 135 -8.20 -8.01 -30.28
CA SER A 135 -8.10 -8.25 -28.84
C SER A 135 -7.56 -9.64 -28.45
N GLY A 136 -6.43 -9.66 -27.74
CA GLY A 136 -6.09 -10.75 -26.82
C GLY A 136 -7.05 -10.81 -25.61
N VAL A 137 -6.81 -11.77 -24.71
CA VAL A 137 -7.55 -11.90 -23.43
C VAL A 137 -7.62 -10.52 -22.75
N GLY A 138 -8.82 -9.95 -22.63
CA GLY A 138 -9.00 -8.53 -22.28
C GLY A 138 -8.34 -8.14 -20.95
N ALA A 139 -7.75 -6.94 -20.91
CA ALA A 139 -7.05 -6.36 -19.75
C ALA A 139 -7.83 -6.44 -18.43
N SER A 140 -9.16 -6.49 -18.46
CA SER A 140 -10.06 -6.70 -17.32
C SER A 140 -9.86 -8.03 -16.59
N VAL A 141 -9.36 -9.07 -17.27
CA VAL A 141 -9.03 -10.37 -16.65
C VAL A 141 -7.81 -10.22 -15.74
N ASP A 142 -6.76 -9.60 -16.24
CA ASP A 142 -5.57 -9.31 -15.44
C ASP A 142 -5.85 -8.27 -14.35
N MET A 143 -6.75 -7.33 -14.63
CA MET A 143 -7.24 -6.39 -13.64
C MET A 143 -7.93 -7.09 -12.46
N ARG A 144 -8.75 -8.10 -12.73
CA ARG A 144 -9.40 -8.92 -11.70
C ARG A 144 -8.37 -9.65 -10.85
N ARG A 145 -7.32 -10.19 -11.47
CA ARG A 145 -6.20 -10.83 -10.77
C ARG A 145 -5.45 -9.84 -9.88
N TRP A 146 -5.15 -8.64 -10.40
CA TRP A 146 -4.52 -7.57 -9.64
C TRP A 146 -5.36 -7.16 -8.41
N VAL A 147 -6.67 -6.91 -8.59
CA VAL A 147 -7.58 -6.56 -7.49
C VAL A 147 -7.64 -7.66 -6.44
N GLY A 148 -7.61 -8.93 -6.85
CA GLY A 148 -7.55 -10.07 -5.92
C GLY A 148 -6.32 -10.02 -5.01
N VAL A 149 -5.13 -9.86 -5.60
CA VAL A 149 -3.87 -9.74 -4.85
C VAL A 149 -3.88 -8.50 -3.95
N HIS A 150 -4.36 -7.36 -4.47
CA HIS A 150 -4.47 -6.10 -3.73
C HIS A 150 -5.33 -6.24 -2.46
N ARG A 151 -6.49 -6.89 -2.56
CA ARG A 151 -7.37 -7.13 -1.39
C ARG A 151 -6.69 -7.96 -0.31
N VAL A 152 -6.02 -9.04 -0.71
CA VAL A 152 -5.30 -9.91 0.24
C VAL A 152 -4.22 -9.10 0.94
N ARG A 153 -3.33 -8.43 0.18
CA ARG A 153 -2.27 -7.58 0.72
C ARG A 153 -2.83 -6.51 1.67
N MET A 154 -3.91 -5.83 1.28
CA MET A 154 -4.54 -4.79 2.08
C MET A 154 -4.98 -5.30 3.46
N VAL A 155 -5.52 -6.51 3.54
CA VAL A 155 -5.98 -7.07 4.82
C VAL A 155 -4.81 -7.61 5.64
N VAL A 156 -3.97 -8.45 5.04
CA VAL A 156 -2.94 -9.20 5.79
C VAL A 156 -1.71 -8.37 6.13
N ALA A 157 -1.39 -7.35 5.33
CA ALA A 157 -0.26 -6.46 5.55
C ALA A 157 -0.74 -5.10 6.04
N ASP A 158 -1.47 -4.35 5.21
CA ASP A 158 -1.72 -2.91 5.45
C ASP A 158 -2.61 -2.69 6.68
N PHE A 159 -3.75 -3.38 6.76
CA PHE A 159 -4.68 -3.27 7.88
C PHE A 159 -4.09 -3.84 9.17
N SER A 160 -3.39 -4.96 9.09
CA SER A 160 -2.72 -5.58 10.24
C SER A 160 -1.62 -4.68 10.82
N ALA A 161 -0.82 -4.05 9.96
CA ALA A 161 0.18 -3.07 10.37
C ALA A 161 -0.45 -1.86 11.03
N TRP A 162 -1.52 -1.32 10.44
CA TRP A 162 -2.25 -0.18 10.98
C TRP A 162 -2.82 -0.45 12.38
N VAL A 163 -3.50 -1.60 12.58
CA VAL A 163 -4.02 -2.00 13.89
C VAL A 163 -2.90 -2.11 14.93
N ALA A 164 -1.77 -2.69 14.54
CA ALA A 164 -0.61 -2.80 15.43
C ALA A 164 -0.08 -1.41 15.84
N PHE A 165 0.08 -0.48 14.89
CA PHE A 165 0.53 0.88 15.21
C PHE A 165 -0.49 1.69 16.03
N VAL A 166 -1.79 1.44 15.88
CA VAL A 166 -2.81 1.97 16.79
C VAL A 166 -2.54 1.47 18.21
N GLY A 167 -2.34 0.17 18.39
CA GLY A 167 -1.98 -0.43 19.68
C GLY A 167 -0.68 0.14 20.26
N ALA A 168 0.33 0.37 19.43
CA ALA A 168 1.58 1.00 19.85
C ALA A 168 1.34 2.41 20.40
N VAL A 169 0.59 3.25 19.69
CA VAL A 169 0.31 4.64 20.11
C VAL A 169 -0.56 4.70 21.36
N LEU A 170 -1.55 3.81 21.49
CA LEU A 170 -2.41 3.74 22.68
C LEU A 170 -1.66 3.28 23.94
N THR A 171 -0.45 2.75 23.79
CA THR A 171 0.40 2.27 24.89
C THR A 171 1.68 3.08 25.06
N LEU A 172 1.84 4.21 24.35
CA LEU A 172 3.01 5.09 24.43
C LEU A 172 3.14 5.82 25.77
#